data_AF-A0A1G2DYV4-F1
#
_entry.id   AF-A0A1G2DYV4-F1
#
_cell.length_a   1.000
_cell.length_b   1.000
_cell.length_c   1.000
_cell.angle_alpha   90.00
_cell.angle_beta   90.00
_cell.angle_gamma   90.00
#
_symmetry.space_group_name_H-M   'P 1'
#
loop_
_entity.id
_entity.type
_entity.pdbx_description
1 polymer ?
#
loop_
_entity_poly.entity_id
_entity_poly.type
_entity_poly.pdbx_seq_one_letter_code
_entity_poly.pdbx_strand_id
1 'polypeptide(L)'
;MEMNAEKILEVINKYRNDFGEQGIKAIDFPHNEKPASPEEILGHCRGMLDKMEVFIKEGRKEKAFRWLGFIQGCLWATGKYSSEDLKNHNRPDVEK
;
A
#
# COMPACT_ATOMS: atom_id res chain seq x y z
N MET A 1 5.34 19.82 3.71
CA MET A 1 6.33 18.88 3.15
C MET A 1 5.57 17.80 2.39
N GLU A 2 5.94 17.58 1.13
CA GLU A 2 5.35 16.53 0.29
C GLU A 2 5.99 15.17 0.61
N MET A 3 5.24 14.08 0.44
CA MET A 3 5.73 12.72 0.66
C MET A 3 6.78 12.36 -0.42
N ASN A 4 8.01 12.04 -0.02
CA ASN A 4 9.10 11.71 -0.94
C ASN A 4 9.14 10.19 -1.26
N ALA A 5 10.03 9.78 -2.18
CA ALA A 5 10.18 8.37 -2.55
C ALA A 5 10.59 7.46 -1.37
N GLU A 6 11.43 7.96 -0.47
CA GLU A 6 11.88 7.22 0.71
C GLU A 6 10.71 6.92 1.64
N LYS A 7 9.85 7.92 1.87
CA LYS A 7 8.65 7.75 2.68
C LYS A 7 7.66 6.79 2.03
N ILE A 8 7.52 6.82 0.71
CA ILE A 8 6.67 5.85 -0.01
C ILE A 8 7.22 4.42 0.19
N LEU A 9 8.54 4.22 0.10
CA LEU A 9 9.16 2.92 0.36
C LEU A 9 8.98 2.45 1.80
N GLU A 10 9.08 3.36 2.77
CA GLU A 10 8.83 3.06 4.17
C GLU A 10 7.39 2.54 4.37
N VAL A 11 6.39 3.23 3.82
CA VAL A 11 4.99 2.81 3.92
C VAL A 11 4.74 1.48 3.20
N ILE A 12 5.35 1.28 2.02
CA ILE A 12 5.30 -0.01 1.30
C ILE A 12 5.83 -1.14 2.20
N ASN A 13 6.99 -0.93 2.83
CA ASN A 13 7.62 -1.94 3.69
C ASN A 13 6.79 -2.20 4.95
N LYS A 14 6.20 -1.17 5.55
CA LYS A 14 5.25 -1.33 6.66
C LYS A 14 4.10 -2.25 6.26
N TYR A 15 3.44 -1.98 5.14
CA TYR A 15 2.30 -2.82 4.73
C TYR A 15 2.72 -4.24 4.33
N ARG A 16 3.91 -4.43 3.75
CA ARG A 16 4.45 -5.78 3.49
C ARG A 16 4.66 -6.57 4.77
N ASN A 17 5.21 -5.95 5.81
CA ASN A 17 5.41 -6.58 7.11
C ASN A 17 4.07 -6.92 7.76
N ASP A 18 3.16 -5.95 7.82
CA ASP A 18 1.83 -6.12 8.42
C ASP A 18 1.00 -7.19 7.68
N PHE A 19 1.19 -7.36 6.36
CA PHE A 19 0.59 -8.46 5.60
C PHE A 19 1.28 -9.80 5.85
N GLY A 20 2.62 -9.82 5.96
CA GLY A 20 3.40 -11.02 6.26
C GLY A 20 3.07 -11.61 7.63
N GLU A 21 2.96 -10.77 8.66
CA GLU A 21 2.58 -11.17 10.02
C GLU A 21 1.19 -11.79 10.08
N GLN A 22 0.29 -11.36 9.19
CA GLN A 22 -1.09 -11.86 9.12
C GLN A 22 -1.25 -13.04 8.16
N GLY A 23 -0.16 -13.52 7.56
CA GLY A 23 -0.19 -14.64 6.61
C GLY A 23 -0.92 -14.32 5.30
N ILE A 24 -1.09 -13.03 4.97
CA ILE A 24 -1.77 -12.59 3.75
C ILE A 24 -0.86 -12.84 2.56
N LYS A 25 -1.29 -13.71 1.66
CA LYS A 25 -0.56 -14.04 0.43
C LYS A 25 -0.90 -13.04 -0.67
N ALA A 26 0.08 -12.74 -1.53
CA ALA A 26 -0.16 -12.00 -2.74
C ALA A 26 -1.11 -12.79 -3.66
N ILE A 27 -2.12 -12.11 -4.20
CA ILE A 27 -3.05 -12.65 -5.18
C ILE A 27 -2.92 -11.82 -6.45
N ASP A 28 -2.68 -12.49 -7.58
CA ASP A 28 -2.81 -11.84 -8.89
C ASP A 28 -4.29 -11.91 -9.29
N PHE A 29 -4.99 -10.80 -9.09
CA PHE A 29 -6.43 -10.73 -9.25
C PHE A 29 -6.80 -10.32 -10.68
N PRO A 30 -7.72 -11.04 -11.36
CA PRO A 30 -8.14 -10.69 -12.72
C PRO A 30 -8.68 -9.25 -12.81
N HIS A 31 -8.24 -8.49 -13.82
CA HIS A 31 -8.58 -7.07 -13.95
C HIS A 31 -10.05 -6.80 -14.31
N ASN A 32 -10.78 -7.82 -14.73
CA ASN A 32 -12.17 -7.77 -15.18
C ASN A 32 -13.16 -8.31 -14.13
N GLU A 33 -12.66 -8.73 -12.96
CA GLU A 33 -13.46 -9.28 -11.88
C GLU A 33 -13.41 -8.37 -10.66
N LYS A 34 -14.35 -8.58 -9.73
CA LYS A 34 -14.35 -7.89 -8.44
C LYS A 34 -13.93 -8.90 -7.37
N PRO A 35 -13.10 -8.50 -6.39
CA PRO A 35 -12.82 -9.34 -5.24
C PRO A 35 -14.13 -9.64 -4.49
N ALA A 36 -14.33 -10.89 -4.15
CA ALA A 36 -15.51 -11.42 -3.48
C ALA A 36 -15.38 -11.34 -1.95
N SER A 37 -14.18 -11.14 -1.42
CA SER A 37 -13.95 -11.05 0.04
C SER A 37 -12.89 -10.01 0.43
N PRO A 38 -12.90 -9.56 1.70
CA PRO A 38 -11.82 -8.73 2.26
C PRO A 38 -10.43 -9.35 2.09
N GLU A 39 -10.30 -10.67 2.24
CA GLU A 39 -9.04 -11.38 2.09
C GLU A 39 -8.50 -11.28 0.65
N GLU A 40 -9.37 -11.35 -0.36
CA GLU A 40 -8.98 -11.15 -1.76
C GLU A 40 -8.55 -9.71 -2.04
N ILE A 41 -9.25 -8.71 -1.47
CA ILE A 41 -8.84 -7.30 -1.53
C ILE A 41 -7.43 -7.13 -0.95
N LEU A 42 -7.19 -7.68 0.23
CA LEU A 42 -5.90 -7.58 0.92
C LEU A 42 -4.79 -8.34 0.18
N GLY A 43 -5.11 -9.52 -0.38
CA GLY A 43 -4.17 -10.27 -1.20
C GLY A 43 -3.79 -9.54 -2.50
N HIS A 44 -4.75 -8.87 -3.14
CA HIS A 44 -4.49 -8.02 -4.29
C HIS A 44 -3.57 -6.84 -3.91
N CYS A 45 -3.86 -6.15 -2.80
CA CYS A 45 -3.02 -5.09 -2.27
C CYS A 45 -1.59 -5.57 -2.00
N ARG A 46 -1.42 -6.77 -1.40
CA ARG A 46 -0.11 -7.37 -1.15
C ARG A 46 0.69 -7.56 -2.45
N GLY A 47 0.05 -8.01 -3.52
CA GLY A 47 0.68 -8.16 -4.84
C GLY A 47 1.05 -6.83 -5.50
N MET A 48 0.26 -5.77 -5.25
CA MET A 48 0.57 -4.42 -5.75
C MET A 48 1.83 -3.84 -5.11
N LEU A 49 2.09 -4.09 -3.83
CA LEU A 49 3.26 -3.56 -3.10
C LEU A 49 4.60 -3.99 -3.74
N ASP A 50 4.68 -5.20 -4.28
CA ASP A 50 5.90 -5.69 -4.95
C ASP A 50 6.16 -4.93 -6.25
N LYS A 51 5.10 -4.66 -7.01
CA LYS A 51 5.16 -3.88 -8.25
C LYS A 51 5.48 -2.39 -7.98
N MET A 52 5.04 -1.84 -6.85
CA MET A 52 5.27 -0.43 -6.49
C MET A 52 6.73 -0.08 -6.25
N GLU A 53 7.51 -1.00 -5.65
CA GLU A 53 8.94 -0.76 -5.43
C GLU A 53 9.70 -0.57 -6.76
N VAL A 54 9.30 -1.29 -7.82
CA VAL A 54 9.85 -1.11 -9.17
C VAL A 54 9.55 0.29 -9.68
N PHE A 55 8.33 0.80 -9.49
CA PHE A 55 7.99 2.17 -9.90
C PHE A 55 8.84 3.23 -9.20
N ILE A 56 9.16 3.04 -7.91
CA ILE A 56 10.05 3.97 -7.20
C ILE A 56 11.47 3.91 -7.78
N LYS A 57 12.02 2.71 -8.03
CA LYS A 57 13.35 2.54 -8.64
C LYS A 57 13.44 3.15 -10.04
N GLU A 58 12.35 3.11 -10.81
CA GLU A 58 12.22 3.74 -12.14
C GLU A 58 11.96 5.26 -12.07
N GLY A 59 11.91 5.87 -10.89
CA GLY A 59 11.60 7.30 -10.73
C GLY A 59 10.13 7.68 -10.96
N ARG A 60 9.24 6.71 -11.13
CA ARG A 60 7.80 6.88 -11.40
C ARG A 60 7.00 7.14 -10.13
N LYS A 61 7.43 8.14 -9.35
CA LYS A 61 6.88 8.50 -8.03
C LYS A 61 5.37 8.75 -8.05
N GLU A 62 4.86 9.51 -9.03
CA GLU A 62 3.43 9.80 -9.15
C GLU A 62 2.57 8.55 -9.34
N LYS A 63 3.09 7.55 -10.07
CA LYS A 63 2.39 6.28 -10.25
C LYS A 63 2.35 5.50 -8.95
N ALA A 64 3.48 5.43 -8.24
CA ALA A 64 3.54 4.80 -6.93
C ALA A 64 2.59 5.49 -5.93
N PHE A 65 2.53 6.82 -5.93
CA PHE A 65 1.64 7.58 -5.05
C PHE A 65 0.15 7.30 -5.34
N ARG A 66 -0.27 7.23 -6.61
CA ARG A 66 -1.65 6.83 -6.97
C ARG A 66 -1.99 5.41 -6.50
N TRP A 67 -1.06 4.47 -6.64
CA TRP A 67 -1.26 3.10 -6.17
C TRP A 67 -1.31 3.02 -4.64
N LEU A 68 -0.50 3.82 -3.96
CA LEU A 68 -0.54 3.92 -2.50
C LEU A 68 -1.92 4.40 -2.02
N GLY A 69 -2.46 5.45 -2.62
CA GLY A 69 -3.80 5.95 -2.28
C GLY A 69 -4.89 4.89 -2.50
N PHE A 70 -4.82 4.13 -3.60
CA PHE A 70 -5.73 3.00 -3.84
C PHE A 70 -5.64 1.94 -2.74
N ILE A 71 -4.44 1.48 -2.42
CA ILE A 71 -4.20 0.47 -1.36
C ILE A 71 -4.71 0.99 -0.01
N GLN A 72 -4.45 2.25 0.32
CA GLN A 72 -4.94 2.87 1.57
C GLN A 72 -6.47 2.95 1.62
N GLY A 73 -7.12 3.23 0.49
CA GLY A 73 -8.58 3.15 0.38
C GLY A 73 -9.10 1.74 0.67
N CYS A 74 -8.46 0.71 0.11
CA CYS A 74 -8.81 -0.70 0.38
C CYS A 74 -8.57 -1.09 1.85
N LEU A 75 -7.46 -0.66 2.45
CA LEU A 75 -7.14 -0.93 3.85
C LEU A 75 -8.15 -0.29 4.81
N TRP A 76 -8.62 0.93 4.49
CA TRP A 76 -9.69 1.58 5.25
C TRP A 76 -11.03 0.86 5.06
N ALA A 77 -11.40 0.53 3.82
CA ALA A 77 -12.67 -0.13 3.51
C ALA A 77 -12.79 -1.53 4.12
N THR A 78 -11.66 -2.22 4.33
CA THR A 78 -11.60 -3.54 5.00
C THR A 78 -11.50 -3.42 6.53
N GLY A 79 -11.47 -2.21 7.09
CA GLY A 79 -11.35 -1.97 8.53
C GLY A 79 -9.96 -2.25 9.10
N LYS A 80 -8.94 -2.43 8.25
CA LYS A 80 -7.58 -2.77 8.68
C LYS A 80 -6.85 -1.59 9.32
N TYR A 81 -7.12 -0.38 8.87
CA TYR A 81 -6.61 0.86 9.47
C TYR A 81 -7.70 1.91 9.55
N SER A 82 -7.61 2.76 10.58
CA SER A 82 -8.39 3.98 10.64
C SER A 82 -7.83 5.04 9.68
N SER A 83 -8.63 6.05 9.36
CA SER A 83 -8.15 7.20 8.57
C SER A 83 -7.02 7.96 9.27
N GLU A 84 -6.98 7.99 10.60
CA GLU A 84 -5.91 8.62 11.36
C GLU A 84 -4.60 7.82 11.26
N ASP A 85 -4.66 6.48 11.30
CA ASP A 85 -3.49 5.63 11.06
C ASP A 85 -2.88 5.91 9.68
N LEU A 86 -3.73 5.94 8.64
CA LEU A 86 -3.30 6.20 7.26
C LEU A 86 -2.66 7.57 7.09
N LYS A 87 -3.24 8.60 7.72
CA LYS A 87 -2.67 9.94 7.75
C LYS A 87 -1.30 9.96 8.44
N ASN A 88 -1.14 9.22 9.53
CA ASN A 88 0.13 9.10 10.24
C ASN A 88 1.18 8.33 9.43
N HIS A 89 0.81 7.27 8.70
CA HIS A 89 1.71 6.56 7.79
C HIS A 89 2.28 7.50 6.71
N ASN A 90 1.48 8.44 6.22
CA ASN A 90 1.89 9.38 5.18
C ASN A 90 2.64 10.60 5.72
N ARG A 91 2.73 10.77 7.04
CA ARG A 91 3.35 11.95 7.66
C ARG A 91 4.86 11.93 7.37
N PRO A 92 5.42 12.97 6.73
CA PRO A 92 6.87 13.05 6.54
C PRO A 92 7.57 13.00 7.90
N ASP A 93 8.69 12.28 7.96
CA ASP A 93 9.50 12.28 9.16
C ASP A 93 9.96 13.71 9.41
N VAL A 94 9.81 14.18 10.65
CA VAL A 94 10.30 15.50 11.04
C VAL A 94 11.82 15.39 11.03
N GLU A 95 12.50 16.11 10.13
CA GLU A 95 13.95 16.29 10.22
C GLU A 95 14.28 16.71 11.66
N LYS A 96 15.05 15.87 12.37
CA LYS A 96 15.62 16.21 13.67
C LYS A 96 16.83 17.12 13.49
#